data_AF-A0A2A9GYH7-F1
#
_entry.id   AF-A0A2A9GYH7-F1
#
_cell.length_a   1.000
_cell.length_b   1.000
_cell.length_c   1.000
_cell.angle_alpha   90.00
_cell.angle_beta   90.00
_cell.angle_gamma   90.00
#
_symmetry.space_group_name_H-M   'P 1'
#
loop_
_entity.id
_entity.type
_entity.pdbx_description
1 polymer ?
#
loop_
_entity_poly.entity_id
_entity_poly.type
_entity_poly.pdbx_seq_one_letter_code
_entity_poly.pdbx_strand_id
1 'polypeptide(L)'
;MGLFSSSRKTAKSESAVSDPEPVVNEPRPRGPRKKDAPTPTRRQAEAARMARVNPQVSRKEAKRKAAAANRERRMAAMEARDSTPEKQLMRDMVDSRWNLGEFLLPAMVLMLALSFMQEVYRSMSTIALVAMYGFLAIVLLDLFLLWRRFKKILAERHPGVSPKGKGLMMYGFNRSIQMRRLRMPKPTIKRGEKF
;
A
#
# COMPACT_ATOMS: atom_id res chain seq x y z
N MET A 1 36.11 58.97 -16.85
CA MET A 1 36.59 57.79 -17.59
C MET A 1 35.42 56.83 -17.68
N GLY A 2 34.65 56.72 -18.77
CA GLY A 2 35.09 56.49 -20.16
C GLY A 2 35.73 55.09 -20.21
N LEU A 3 35.26 54.07 -20.94
CA LEU A 3 34.49 54.02 -22.19
C LEU A 3 33.64 52.70 -22.19
N PHE A 4 32.40 52.59 -22.70
CA PHE A 4 32.01 52.43 -24.13
C PHE A 4 33.03 51.61 -24.94
N SER A 5 32.72 50.70 -25.86
CA SER A 5 31.51 50.08 -26.41
C SER A 5 32.03 48.99 -27.38
N SER A 6 31.19 48.04 -27.77
CA SER A 6 30.87 47.73 -29.18
C SER A 6 30.33 46.30 -29.22
N SER A 7 29.03 46.07 -29.31
CA SER A 7 28.12 46.38 -30.41
C SER A 7 28.28 45.43 -31.60
N ARG A 8 27.18 44.69 -31.83
CA ARG A 8 26.53 44.29 -33.10
C ARG A 8 26.45 42.79 -33.33
N LYS A 9 25.39 42.25 -33.91
CA LYS A 9 23.98 42.68 -34.16
C LYS A 9 23.42 41.53 -35.02
N THR A 10 22.11 41.26 -34.85
CA THR A 10 21.13 40.82 -35.88
C THR A 10 21.37 39.45 -36.53
N ALA A 11 20.37 38.61 -36.79
CA ALA A 11 18.94 38.83 -37.06
C ALA A 11 18.21 37.47 -36.82
N LYS A 12 17.01 37.45 -36.20
CA LYS A 12 15.68 37.50 -36.86
C LYS A 12 15.24 36.11 -37.38
N SER A 13 14.03 35.58 -37.18
CA SER A 13 12.83 35.94 -36.41
C SER A 13 11.99 34.66 -36.13
N GLU A 14 11.00 34.81 -35.23
CA GLU A 14 9.65 34.20 -35.22
C GLU A 14 9.53 32.67 -35.24
N SER A 15 8.90 31.99 -34.28
CA SER A 15 7.55 32.16 -33.70
C SER A 15 7.36 30.95 -32.76
N ALA A 16 6.53 30.86 -31.73
CA ALA A 16 5.57 31.72 -31.05
C ALA A 16 5.42 31.12 -29.63
N VAL A 17 5.61 31.91 -28.59
CA VAL A 17 5.14 31.58 -27.23
C VAL A 17 4.47 32.85 -26.71
N SER A 18 3.15 32.91 -26.86
CA SER A 18 2.33 33.84 -26.12
C SER A 18 1.71 33.05 -24.97
N ASP A 19 2.22 33.31 -23.76
CA ASP A 19 1.47 33.13 -22.52
C ASP A 19 0.04 33.64 -22.71
N PRO A 20 -1.00 32.89 -22.32
CA PRO A 20 -2.31 33.48 -22.18
C PRO A 20 -2.27 34.43 -20.98
N GLU A 21 -2.21 35.72 -21.28
CA GLU A 21 -2.62 36.81 -20.40
C GLU A 21 -3.93 36.47 -19.67
N PRO A 22 -4.14 37.01 -18.45
CA PRO A 22 -5.30 36.70 -17.64
C PRO A 22 -6.55 37.00 -18.46
N VAL A 23 -7.42 36.00 -18.60
CA VAL A 23 -8.75 36.20 -19.17
C VAL A 23 -9.42 37.27 -18.32
N VAL A 24 -9.37 38.50 -18.83
CA VAL A 24 -10.20 39.62 -18.41
C VAL A 24 -11.61 39.09 -18.60
N ASN A 25 -12.22 38.63 -17.50
CA ASN A 25 -13.64 38.39 -17.44
C ASN A 25 -14.26 39.75 -17.70
N GLU A 26 -14.60 40.01 -18.97
CA GLU A 26 -15.46 41.11 -19.33
C GLU A 26 -16.65 41.11 -18.35
N PRO A 27 -16.99 42.26 -17.77
CA PRO A 27 -18.16 42.36 -16.93
C PRO A 27 -19.37 42.07 -17.81
N ARG A 28 -19.81 40.80 -17.82
CA ARG A 28 -21.07 40.39 -18.45
C ARG A 28 -22.11 41.43 -18.05
N PRO A 29 -22.82 42.04 -19.01
CA PRO A 29 -23.73 43.12 -18.72
C PRO A 29 -24.70 42.62 -17.67
N ARG A 30 -24.65 43.23 -16.47
CA ARG A 30 -25.63 43.05 -15.40
C ARG A 30 -26.91 43.75 -15.83
N GLY A 31 -27.51 43.27 -16.91
CA GLY A 31 -28.91 43.52 -17.19
C GLY A 31 -29.74 42.99 -16.02
N PRO A 32 -30.92 43.56 -15.76
CA PRO A 32 -31.78 43.07 -14.70
C PRO A 32 -32.04 41.59 -14.94
N ARG A 33 -31.47 40.71 -14.09
CA ARG A 33 -31.83 39.29 -14.08
C ARG A 33 -33.33 39.27 -13.87
N LYS A 34 -34.08 39.00 -14.93
CA LYS A 34 -35.49 38.63 -14.80
C LYS A 34 -35.50 37.50 -13.77
N LYS A 35 -36.32 37.67 -12.73
CA LYS A 35 -36.52 36.63 -11.70
C LYS A 35 -37.30 35.49 -12.38
N ASP A 36 -36.62 34.74 -13.24
CA ASP A 36 -37.21 33.68 -14.07
C ASP A 36 -37.43 32.38 -13.29
N ALA A 37 -37.21 32.40 -11.97
CA ALA A 37 -37.59 31.33 -11.07
C ALA A 37 -38.52 31.89 -9.99
N PRO A 38 -39.70 31.29 -9.76
CA PRO A 38 -40.52 31.58 -8.61
C PRO A 38 -39.67 31.50 -7.34
N THR A 39 -39.78 32.50 -6.45
CA THR A 39 -39.18 32.40 -5.12
C THR A 39 -39.67 31.09 -4.51
N PRO A 40 -38.77 30.17 -4.08
CA PRO A 40 -39.19 28.88 -3.57
C PRO A 40 -40.16 29.11 -2.42
N THR A 41 -41.29 28.42 -2.51
CA THR A 41 -42.33 28.53 -1.48
C THR A 41 -41.75 28.15 -0.12
N ARG A 42 -42.30 28.72 0.96
CA ARG A 42 -41.82 28.47 2.34
C ARG A 42 -41.59 26.98 2.61
N ARG A 43 -42.51 26.12 2.13
CA ARG A 43 -42.43 24.66 2.24
C ARG A 43 -41.22 24.06 1.50
N GLN A 44 -40.88 24.56 0.31
CA GLN A 44 -39.72 24.09 -0.45
C GLN A 44 -38.41 24.56 0.20
N ALA A 45 -38.36 25.79 0.71
CA ALA A 45 -37.21 26.30 1.45
C ALA A 45 -36.99 25.53 2.76
N GLU A 46 -38.07 25.23 3.50
CA GLU A 46 -38.04 24.40 4.70
C GLU A 46 -37.64 22.95 4.40
N ALA A 47 -38.16 22.34 3.33
CA ALA A 47 -37.75 21.00 2.89
C ALA A 47 -36.28 20.95 2.46
N ALA A 48 -35.80 21.95 1.71
CA ALA A 48 -34.40 22.07 1.34
C ALA A 48 -33.49 22.30 2.56
N ARG A 49 -33.96 23.08 3.54
CA ARG A 49 -33.26 23.26 4.83
C ARG A 49 -33.23 21.94 5.60
N MET A 50 -34.33 21.21 5.67
CA MET A 50 -34.40 19.90 6.35
C MET A 50 -33.54 18.84 5.66
N ALA A 51 -33.48 18.81 4.33
CA ALA A 51 -32.60 17.90 3.59
C ALA A 51 -31.10 18.19 3.82
N ARG A 52 -30.74 19.46 4.07
CA ARG A 52 -29.35 19.87 4.41
C ARG A 52 -29.01 19.57 5.87
N VAL A 53 -29.94 19.81 6.79
CA VAL A 53 -29.73 19.63 8.25
C VAL A 53 -29.79 18.16 8.65
N ASN A 54 -30.67 17.39 8.01
CA ASN A 54 -30.88 15.98 8.31
C ASN A 54 -30.98 15.20 7.00
N PRO A 55 -29.86 15.01 6.27
CA PRO A 55 -29.86 14.19 5.07
C PRO A 55 -30.42 12.83 5.47
N GLN A 56 -31.57 12.46 4.90
CA GLN A 56 -32.18 11.15 5.13
C GLN A 56 -31.33 10.09 4.42
N VAL A 57 -30.16 9.83 4.98
CA VAL A 57 -29.27 8.76 4.56
C VAL A 57 -30.06 7.49 4.79
N SER A 58 -30.33 6.75 3.70
CA SER A 58 -31.01 5.46 3.78
C SER A 58 -30.35 4.61 4.86
N ARG A 59 -31.13 3.87 5.66
CA ARG A 59 -30.60 2.96 6.70
C ARG A 59 -29.47 2.07 6.16
N LYS A 60 -29.52 1.70 4.87
CA LYS A 60 -28.49 0.93 4.15
C LYS A 60 -27.19 1.72 3.98
N GLU A 61 -27.26 2.99 3.61
CA GLU A 61 -26.09 3.86 3.46
C GLU A 61 -25.47 4.24 4.80
N ALA A 62 -26.28 4.49 5.83
CA ALA A 62 -25.81 4.75 7.18
C ALA A 62 -25.05 3.52 7.73
N LYS A 63 -25.61 2.31 7.55
CA LYS A 63 -24.93 1.06 7.90
C LYS A 63 -23.63 0.86 7.11
N ARG A 64 -23.60 1.17 5.82
CA ARG A 64 -22.38 1.09 4.99
C ARG A 64 -21.29 2.04 5.48
N LYS A 65 -21.63 3.30 5.77
CA LYS A 65 -20.70 4.29 6.30
C LYS A 65 -20.19 3.91 7.70
N ALA A 66 -21.06 3.45 8.58
CA ALA A 66 -20.68 2.97 9.91
C ALA A 66 -19.76 1.74 9.83
N ALA A 67 -20.05 0.79 8.93
CA ALA A 67 -19.18 -0.37 8.71
C ALA A 67 -17.82 0.01 8.13
N ALA A 68 -17.78 0.99 7.21
CA ALA A 68 -16.51 1.52 6.68
C ALA A 68 -15.69 2.21 7.79
N ALA A 69 -16.30 3.12 8.54
CA ALA A 69 -15.65 3.82 9.65
C ALA A 69 -15.15 2.87 10.75
N ASN A 70 -15.90 1.81 11.05
CA ASN A 70 -15.50 0.83 12.05
C ASN A 70 -14.33 -0.06 11.56
N ARG A 71 -14.29 -0.36 10.26
CA ARG A 71 -13.12 -1.01 9.64
C ARG A 71 -11.89 -0.11 9.68
N GLU A 72 -12.02 1.16 9.33
CA GLU A 72 -10.93 2.14 9.37
C GLU A 72 -10.38 2.30 10.79
N ARG A 73 -11.25 2.46 11.79
CA ARG A 73 -10.84 2.54 13.21
C ARG A 73 -10.13 1.29 13.69
N ARG A 74 -10.63 0.10 13.32
CA ARG A 74 -9.98 -1.18 13.66
C ARG A 74 -8.61 -1.30 13.00
N MET A 75 -8.47 -0.89 11.74
CA MET A 75 -7.20 -0.91 11.03
C MET A 75 -6.21 0.07 11.68
N ALA A 76 -6.63 1.30 11.95
CA ALA A 76 -5.80 2.31 12.60
C ALA A 76 -5.35 1.89 14.01
N ALA A 77 -6.25 1.28 14.80
CA ALA A 77 -5.92 0.79 16.14
C ALA A 77 -4.94 -0.40 16.14
N MET A 78 -5.04 -1.28 15.13
CA MET A 78 -4.07 -2.38 14.94
C MET A 78 -2.72 -1.84 14.45
N GLU A 79 -2.74 -0.88 13.52
CA GLU A 79 -1.52 -0.26 13.00
C GLU A 79 -0.76 0.50 14.10
N ALA A 80 -1.45 1.25 14.95
CA ALA A 80 -0.84 1.94 16.09
C ALA A 80 -0.17 0.98 17.09
N ARG A 81 -0.73 -0.23 17.28
CA ARG A 81 -0.16 -1.25 18.18
C ARG A 81 1.05 -1.98 17.60
N ASP A 82 1.14 -2.09 16.28
CA ASP A 82 2.21 -2.84 15.59
C ASP A 82 3.26 -1.95 14.92
N SER A 83 3.21 -0.63 15.13
CA SER A 83 4.15 0.35 14.59
C SER A 83 5.42 0.53 15.42
N THR A 84 5.95 -0.54 16.02
CA THR A 84 7.32 -0.43 16.55
C THR A 84 8.31 -0.38 15.38
N PRO A 85 9.40 0.41 15.48
CA PRO A 85 10.38 0.55 14.40
C PRO A 85 10.97 -0.82 13.99
N GLU A 86 11.14 -1.73 14.96
CA GLU A 86 11.53 -3.13 14.72
C GLU A 86 10.56 -3.89 13.82
N LYS A 87 9.26 -3.84 14.14
CA LYS A 87 8.22 -4.55 13.39
C LYS A 87 8.03 -3.94 12.01
N GLN A 88 8.15 -2.62 11.88
CA GLN A 88 8.09 -1.94 10.59
C GLN A 88 9.23 -2.39 9.67
N LEU A 89 10.48 -2.35 10.16
CA LEU A 89 11.63 -2.84 9.40
C LEU A 89 11.47 -4.31 8.99
N MET A 90 10.95 -5.16 9.89
CA MET A 90 10.66 -6.56 9.58
C MET A 90 9.60 -6.69 8.48
N ARG A 91 8.51 -5.90 8.55
CA ARG A 91 7.47 -5.89 7.51
C ARG A 91 8.07 -5.55 6.15
N ASP A 92 8.85 -4.48 6.09
CA ASP A 92 9.42 -3.95 4.86
C ASP A 92 10.48 -4.90 4.26
N MET A 93 11.30 -5.52 5.12
CA MET A 93 12.28 -6.53 4.69
C MET A 93 11.61 -7.81 4.16
N VAL A 94 10.55 -8.28 4.81
CA VAL A 94 9.81 -9.47 4.36
C VAL A 94 9.05 -9.15 3.07
N ASP A 95 8.39 -7.99 2.98
CA ASP A 95 7.52 -7.66 1.85
C ASP A 95 8.27 -7.25 0.56
N SER A 96 9.51 -6.75 0.68
CA SER A 96 10.39 -6.45 -0.47
C SER A 96 10.98 -7.70 -1.14
N ARG A 97 10.94 -8.86 -0.47
CA ARG A 97 11.56 -10.11 -0.94
C ARG A 97 10.53 -11.10 -1.49
N TRP A 98 11.01 -11.99 -2.34
CA TRP A 98 10.30 -13.23 -2.62
C TRP A 98 10.44 -14.13 -1.39
N ASN A 99 9.32 -14.42 -0.72
CA ASN A 99 9.32 -15.33 0.42
C ASN A 99 8.97 -16.73 -0.06
N LEU A 100 9.77 -17.71 0.33
CA LEU A 100 9.50 -19.12 0.10
C LEU A 100 8.18 -19.59 0.74
N GLY A 101 7.63 -18.83 1.70
CA GLY A 101 6.32 -19.07 2.28
C GLY A 101 5.16 -19.08 1.27
N GLU A 102 5.24 -18.32 0.17
CA GLU A 102 4.24 -18.41 -0.92
C GLU A 102 4.37 -19.72 -1.71
N PHE A 103 5.58 -20.29 -1.77
CA PHE A 103 5.85 -21.59 -2.39
C PHE A 103 5.54 -22.76 -1.46
N LEU A 104 5.33 -22.50 -0.16
CA LEU A 104 4.97 -23.52 0.82
C LEU A 104 3.64 -24.20 0.45
N LEU A 105 2.64 -23.42 0.01
CA LEU A 105 1.33 -23.94 -0.39
C LEU A 105 1.42 -24.85 -1.64
N PRO A 106 2.02 -24.40 -2.76
CA PRO A 106 2.30 -25.26 -3.91
C PRO A 106 3.16 -26.49 -3.56
N ALA A 107 4.18 -26.33 -2.71
CA ALA A 107 5.03 -27.43 -2.28
C ALA A 107 4.27 -28.47 -1.46
N MET A 108 3.33 -28.05 -0.59
CA MET A 108 2.45 -28.97 0.13
C MET A 108 1.54 -29.76 -0.81
N VAL A 109 0.96 -29.11 -1.82
CA VAL A 109 0.16 -29.80 -2.85
C VAL A 109 1.02 -30.79 -3.62
N LEU A 110 2.24 -30.41 -4.00
CA LEU A 110 3.18 -31.28 -4.70
C LEU A 110 3.62 -32.47 -3.83
N MET A 111 3.91 -32.25 -2.55
CA MET A 111 4.22 -33.32 -1.59
C MET A 111 3.04 -34.26 -1.39
N LEU A 112 1.81 -33.74 -1.35
CA LEU A 112 0.61 -34.55 -1.27
C LEU A 112 0.41 -35.40 -2.54
N ALA A 113 0.61 -34.82 -3.72
CA ALA A 113 0.58 -35.55 -4.99
C ALA A 113 1.65 -36.67 -5.03
N LEU A 114 2.87 -36.38 -4.56
CA LEU A 114 3.92 -37.39 -4.43
C LEU A 114 3.54 -38.50 -3.44
N SER A 115 2.84 -38.18 -2.35
CA SER A 115 2.36 -39.17 -1.38
C SER A 115 1.45 -40.23 -2.02
N PHE A 116 0.56 -39.84 -2.94
CA PHE A 116 -0.28 -40.80 -3.67
C PHE A 116 0.53 -41.70 -4.62
N MET A 117 1.65 -41.20 -5.16
CA MET A 117 2.53 -41.98 -6.04
C MET A 117 3.42 -42.97 -5.28
N GLN A 118 3.67 -42.74 -3.99
CA GLN A 118 4.42 -43.67 -3.13
C GLN A 118 3.72 -45.02 -2.97
N GLU A 119 2.39 -45.05 -3.03
CA GLU A 119 1.60 -46.28 -2.90
C GLU A 119 1.72 -47.18 -4.15
N VAL A 120 1.95 -46.58 -5.32
CA VAL A 120 2.09 -47.28 -6.61
C VAL A 120 3.54 -47.73 -6.84
N TYR A 121 4.54 -46.92 -6.44
CA TYR A 121 5.95 -47.17 -6.72
C TYR A 121 6.77 -47.19 -5.42
N ARG A 122 6.92 -48.38 -4.82
CA ARG A 122 7.63 -48.58 -3.53
C ARG A 122 9.09 -48.12 -3.53
N SER A 123 9.74 -48.08 -4.68
CA SER A 123 11.10 -47.55 -4.86
C SER A 123 11.16 -46.02 -4.90
N MET A 124 10.05 -45.33 -5.17
CA MET A 124 9.98 -43.85 -5.13
C MET A 124 9.80 -43.30 -3.71
N SER A 125 9.44 -44.14 -2.74
CA SER A 125 9.21 -43.71 -1.36
C SER A 125 10.45 -43.08 -0.71
N THR A 126 11.63 -43.65 -0.95
CA THR A 126 12.91 -43.10 -0.44
C THR A 126 13.27 -41.77 -1.07
N ILE A 127 13.09 -41.65 -2.39
CA ILE A 127 13.35 -40.39 -3.14
C ILE A 127 12.42 -39.29 -2.65
N ALA A 128 11.13 -39.59 -2.48
CA ALA A 128 10.15 -38.63 -1.98
C ALA A 128 10.44 -38.22 -0.53
N LEU A 129 10.89 -39.14 0.33
CA LEU A 129 11.31 -38.85 1.70
C LEU A 129 12.53 -37.91 1.73
N VAL A 130 13.56 -38.20 0.93
CA VAL A 130 14.75 -37.34 0.80
C VAL A 130 14.35 -35.96 0.25
N ALA A 131 13.47 -35.90 -0.75
CA ALA A 131 12.96 -34.65 -1.30
C ALA A 131 12.18 -33.83 -0.26
N MET A 132 11.38 -34.48 0.58
CA MET A 132 10.66 -33.85 1.69
C MET A 132 11.63 -33.21 2.70
N TYR A 133 12.61 -33.97 3.17
CA TYR A 133 13.62 -33.45 4.11
C TYR A 133 14.50 -32.38 3.46
N GLY A 134 14.83 -32.52 2.17
CA GLY A 134 15.56 -31.52 1.40
C GLY A 134 14.77 -30.21 1.28
N PHE A 135 13.49 -30.28 0.95
CA PHE A 135 12.61 -29.11 0.92
C PHE A 135 12.50 -28.45 2.30
N LEU A 136 12.32 -29.24 3.35
CA LEU A 136 12.30 -28.74 4.73
C LEU A 136 13.61 -28.01 5.09
N ALA A 137 14.76 -28.59 4.73
CA ALA A 137 16.07 -27.98 4.96
C ALA A 137 16.23 -26.65 4.21
N ILE A 138 15.76 -26.55 2.97
CA ILE A 138 15.77 -25.31 2.17
C ILE A 138 14.92 -24.23 2.85
N VAL A 139 13.72 -24.57 3.31
CA VAL A 139 12.85 -23.63 4.03
C VAL A 139 13.51 -23.15 5.32
N LEU A 140 14.07 -24.05 6.13
CA LEU A 140 14.77 -23.69 7.36
C LEU A 140 15.98 -22.78 7.09
N LEU A 141 16.72 -23.06 6.02
CA LEU A 141 17.87 -22.24 5.61
C LEU A 141 17.43 -20.83 5.20
N ASP A 142 16.36 -20.68 4.43
CA ASP A 142 15.83 -19.37 4.05
C ASP A 142 15.40 -18.55 5.26
N LEU A 143 14.68 -19.17 6.20
CA LEU A 143 14.27 -18.54 7.46
C LEU A 143 15.47 -18.09 8.30
N PHE A 144 16.50 -18.93 8.38
CA PHE A 144 17.73 -18.60 9.08
C PHE A 144 18.47 -17.43 8.42
N LEU A 145 18.60 -17.44 7.09
CA LEU A 145 19.23 -16.37 6.33
C LEU A 145 18.46 -15.06 6.44
N LEU A 146 17.12 -15.11 6.41
CA LEU A 146 16.24 -13.97 6.62
C LEU A 146 16.49 -13.35 8.00
N TRP A 147 16.51 -14.17 9.05
CA TRP A 147 16.73 -13.71 10.42
C TRP A 147 18.14 -13.12 10.61
N ARG A 148 19.17 -13.74 10.02
CA ARG A 148 20.54 -13.23 10.06
C ARG A 148 20.66 -11.87 9.35
N ARG A 149 20.05 -11.72 8.17
CA ARG A 149 20.01 -10.45 7.44
C ARG A 149 19.26 -9.37 8.20
N PHE A 150 18.11 -9.73 8.79
CA PHE A 150 17.32 -8.82 9.62
C PHE A 150 18.15 -8.22 10.76
N LYS A 151 18.83 -9.07 11.54
CA LYS A 151 19.67 -8.63 12.66
C LYS A 151 20.74 -7.63 12.23
N LYS A 152 21.35 -7.85 11.06
CA LYS A 152 22.36 -6.94 10.51
C LYS A 152 21.77 -5.57 10.18
N ILE A 153 20.66 -5.55 9.45
CA ILE A 153 19.99 -4.30 9.04
C ILE A 153 19.40 -3.56 10.24
N LEU A 154 18.84 -4.30 11.22
CA LEU A 154 18.33 -3.71 12.45
C LEU A 154 19.43 -3.02 13.24
N ALA A 155 20.61 -3.65 13.37
CA ALA A 155 21.76 -3.05 14.03
C ALA A 155 22.29 -1.81 13.28
N GLU A 156 22.23 -1.80 11.95
CA GLU A 156 22.65 -0.67 11.11
C GLU A 156 21.67 0.53 11.19
N ARG A 157 20.36 0.29 11.22
CA ARG A 157 19.33 1.36 11.16
C ARG A 157 18.83 1.83 12.51
N HIS A 158 18.81 0.93 13.49
CA HIS A 158 18.27 1.19 14.82
C HIS A 158 19.28 0.75 15.89
N PRO A 159 20.43 1.45 16.00
CA PRO A 159 21.40 1.17 17.04
C PRO A 159 20.75 1.40 18.41
N GLY A 160 20.73 0.37 19.27
CA GLY A 160 20.10 0.41 20.61
C GLY A 160 18.78 -0.35 20.72
N VAL A 161 18.26 -0.86 19.59
CA VAL A 161 17.03 -1.64 19.55
C VAL A 161 17.38 -3.13 19.52
N SER A 162 16.91 -3.89 20.51
CA SER A 162 17.26 -5.30 20.63
C SER A 162 16.44 -6.17 19.68
N PRO A 163 17.06 -7.01 18.83
CA PRO A 163 16.33 -7.97 17.99
C PRO A 163 15.55 -9.02 18.81
N LYS A 164 15.73 -9.04 20.13
CA LYS A 164 15.03 -9.92 21.08
C LYS A 164 13.72 -9.31 21.61
N GLY A 165 13.22 -8.21 21.03
CA GLY A 165 11.86 -7.73 21.30
C GLY A 165 10.87 -8.91 21.28
N LYS A 166 10.12 -9.09 22.39
CA LYS A 166 9.30 -10.28 22.66
C LYS A 166 8.39 -10.60 21.46
N GLY A 167 8.79 -11.56 20.63
CA GLY A 167 8.00 -12.07 19.51
C GLY A 167 8.35 -11.55 18.10
N LEU A 168 9.40 -10.76 17.90
CA LEU A 168 9.75 -10.24 16.57
C LEU A 168 10.10 -11.33 15.55
N MET A 169 10.77 -12.39 16.00
CA MET A 169 11.08 -13.56 15.17
C MET A 169 9.79 -14.30 14.75
N MET A 170 8.89 -14.55 15.70
CA MET A 170 7.60 -15.19 15.42
C MET A 170 6.72 -14.31 14.52
N TYR A 171 6.77 -12.99 14.71
CA TYR A 171 6.06 -12.04 13.85
C TYR A 171 6.58 -12.09 12.40
N GLY A 172 7.90 -12.02 12.21
CA GLY A 172 8.52 -12.13 10.89
C GLY A 172 8.24 -13.48 10.22
N PHE A 173 8.33 -14.58 10.98
CA PHE A 173 8.01 -15.93 10.50
C PHE A 173 6.56 -16.04 10.03
N ASN A 174 5.59 -15.66 10.87
CA ASN A 174 4.17 -15.69 10.51
C ASN A 174 3.88 -14.82 9.29
N ARG A 175 4.54 -13.67 9.16
CA ARG A 175 4.40 -12.81 7.99
C ARG A 175 5.00 -13.45 6.74
N SER A 176 6.14 -14.13 6.84
CA SER A 176 6.80 -14.78 5.71
C SER A 176 5.94 -15.89 5.07
N ILE A 177 5.18 -16.62 5.89
CA ILE A 177 4.34 -17.76 5.47
C ILE A 177 3.01 -17.31 4.86
N GLN A 178 2.38 -16.27 5.40
CA GLN A 178 1.08 -15.82 4.91
C GLN A 178 1.19 -15.28 3.48
N MET A 179 0.21 -15.56 2.61
CA MET A 179 0.19 -15.00 1.25
C MET A 179 0.08 -13.47 1.27
N ARG A 180 0.90 -12.77 0.46
CA ARG A 180 1.00 -11.30 0.42
C ARG A 180 -0.34 -10.56 0.28
N ARG A 181 -1.32 -11.15 -0.43
CA ARG A 181 -2.66 -10.57 -0.62
C ARG A 181 -3.54 -10.58 0.62
N LEU A 182 -3.33 -11.52 1.54
CA LEU A 182 -4.13 -11.68 2.76
C LEU A 182 -3.49 -11.03 3.99
N ARG A 183 -2.27 -10.49 3.86
CA ARG A 183 -1.56 -9.81 4.94
C ARG A 183 -2.23 -8.46 5.25
N MET A 184 -2.58 -8.26 6.52
CA MET A 184 -2.89 -6.96 7.11
C MET A 184 -1.73 -6.55 8.05
N PRO A 185 -1.29 -5.29 8.11
CA PRO A 185 -1.50 -4.18 7.16
C PRO A 185 -0.90 -4.51 5.78
N LYS A 186 -1.46 -3.88 4.73
CA LYS A 186 -1.06 -4.13 3.34
C LYS A 186 0.43 -3.80 3.15
N PRO A 187 1.14 -4.56 2.30
CA PRO A 187 2.52 -4.25 1.95
C PRO A 187 2.62 -2.85 1.32
N THR A 188 3.42 -1.98 1.91
CA THR A 188 3.67 -0.62 1.39
C THR A 188 4.66 -0.65 0.23
N ILE A 189 5.59 -1.60 0.23
CA ILE A 189 6.75 -1.67 -0.67
C ILE A 189 6.55 -2.76 -1.72
N LYS A 190 6.95 -2.50 -2.97
CA LYS A 190 6.92 -3.48 -4.06
C LYS A 190 8.08 -4.48 -3.95
N ARG A 191 7.96 -5.62 -4.61
CA ARG A 191 9.05 -6.61 -4.63
C ARG A 191 10.28 -5.99 -5.32
N GLY A 192 11.44 -6.12 -4.70
CA GLY A 192 12.71 -5.59 -5.20
C GLY A 192 12.96 -4.11 -4.93
N GLU A 193 12.00 -3.37 -4.35
CA GLU A 193 12.24 -2.00 -3.89
C GLU A 193 13.11 -2.02 -2.62
N LYS A 194 14.02 -1.04 -2.54
CA LYS A 194 14.83 -0.81 -1.35
C LYS A 194 13.92 -0.23 -0.28
N PHE A 195 13.76 -0.98 0.80
CA PHE A 195 13.23 -0.49 2.07
C PHE A 195 14.33 0.20 2.84
#